data_AF-A0A645F0D2-F1
#
_entry.id   AF-A0A645F0D2-F1
#
_cell.length_a   1.000
_cell.length_b   1.000
_cell.length_c   1.000
_cell.angle_alpha   90.00
_cell.angle_beta   90.00
_cell.angle_gamma   90.00
#
_symmetry.space_group_name_H-M   'P 1'
#
loop_
_entity.id
_entity.type
_entity.pdbx_description
1 polymer ?
#
loop_
_entity_poly.entity_id
_entity_poly.type
_entity_poly.pdbx_seq_one_letter_code
_entity_poly.pdbx_strand_id
1 'polypeptide(L)'
;MMQGFRWVFIPVTLVVGALILYILFKNRKNLTIFSRITLALLYAGAIGNLIDRAILGYVRDMFDFCLINFPVFNVADSSLSVGCVMLVIDALFLKDRSLFERVSFKKKETPDKPADQSNA
;
A
#
# COMPACT_ATOMS: atom_id res chain seq x y z
N MET A 1 -1.33 -22.77 9.59
CA MET A 1 -1.43 -23.71 8.45
C MET A 1 -2.09 -23.04 7.26
N MET A 2 -1.30 -22.54 6.29
CA MET A 2 -1.74 -22.10 4.95
C MET A 2 -0.63 -22.39 3.92
N GLN A 3 0.07 -23.51 4.06
CA GLN A 3 1.25 -23.83 3.24
C GLN A 3 0.92 -23.99 1.73
N GLY A 4 -0.35 -24.22 1.37
CA GLY A 4 -0.79 -24.30 -0.04
C GLY A 4 -1.13 -22.97 -0.73
N PHE A 5 -1.31 -21.87 0.02
CA PHE A 5 -1.78 -20.58 -0.54
C PHE A 5 -0.65 -19.67 -1.01
N ARG A 6 0.61 -20.13 -1.01
CA ARG A 6 1.78 -19.34 -1.48
C ARG A 6 1.55 -18.74 -2.87
N TRP A 7 0.95 -19.52 -3.77
CA TRP A 7 0.62 -19.12 -5.14
C TRP A 7 -0.47 -18.06 -5.23
N VAL A 8 -1.23 -17.82 -4.16
CA VAL A 8 -2.21 -16.74 -4.07
C VAL A 8 -1.56 -15.47 -3.48
N PHE A 9 -0.75 -15.63 -2.43
CA PHE A 9 -0.12 -14.47 -1.78
C PHE A 9 0.90 -13.75 -2.64
N ILE A 10 1.68 -14.48 -3.45
CA ILE A 10 2.67 -13.88 -4.36
C ILE A 10 2.03 -12.93 -5.38
N PRO A 11 1.07 -13.36 -6.22
CA PRO A 11 0.46 -12.46 -7.22
C PRO A 11 -0.31 -11.32 -6.58
N VAL A 12 -1.02 -11.56 -5.47
CA VAL A 12 -1.71 -10.49 -4.73
C VAL A 12 -0.71 -9.44 -4.25
N THR A 13 0.41 -9.86 -3.66
CA THR A 13 1.45 -8.94 -3.17
C THR A 13 2.11 -8.17 -4.32
N LEU A 14 2.32 -8.81 -5.48
CA LEU A 14 2.83 -8.13 -6.68
C LEU A 14 1.85 -7.07 -7.20
N VAL A 15 0.55 -7.39 -7.29
CA VAL A 15 -0.48 -6.45 -7.75
C VAL A 15 -0.58 -5.26 -6.78
N VAL A 16 -0.66 -5.52 -5.47
CA VAL A 16 -0.74 -4.46 -4.46
C VAL A 16 0.54 -3.63 -4.43
N GLY A 17 1.71 -4.27 -4.47
CA GLY A 17 3.01 -3.59 -4.52
C GLY A 17 3.13 -2.68 -5.75
N ALA A 18 2.76 -3.18 -6.93
CA ALA A 18 2.75 -2.39 -8.16
C ALA A 18 1.78 -1.20 -8.08
N LEU A 19 0.59 -1.39 -7.49
CA LEU A 19 -0.38 -0.31 -7.28
C LEU A 19 0.17 0.77 -6.34
N ILE A 20 0.78 0.39 -5.21
CA ILE A 20 1.39 1.34 -4.28
C ILE A 20 2.51 2.11 -4.97
N LEU A 21 3.39 1.41 -5.71
CA LEU A 21 4.47 2.02 -6.45
C LEU A 21 3.93 3.02 -7.48
N TYR A 22 2.92 2.62 -8.26
CA TYR A 22 2.24 3.48 -9.22
C TYR A 22 1.69 4.76 -8.57
N ILE A 23 0.99 4.64 -7.44
CA ILE A 23 0.46 5.80 -6.70
C ILE A 23 1.60 6.71 -6.24
N LEU A 24 2.69 6.14 -5.70
CA LEU A 24 3.86 6.91 -5.26
C LEU A 24 4.49 7.69 -6.41
N PHE A 25 4.63 7.09 -7.60
CA PHE A 25 5.25 7.74 -8.76
C PHE A 25 4.33 8.74 -9.47
N LYS A 26 3.03 8.43 -9.61
CA LYS A 26 2.08 9.31 -10.29
C LYS A 26 1.68 10.51 -9.44
N ASN A 27 1.61 10.34 -8.12
CA ASN A 27 1.11 11.38 -7.21
C ASN A 27 2.23 12.02 -6.37
N ARG A 28 3.52 11.85 -6.72
CA ARG A 28 4.68 12.34 -5.95
C ARG A 28 4.47 13.75 -5.39
N LYS A 29 4.09 14.70 -6.25
CA LYS A 29 3.93 16.13 -5.90
C LYS A 29 2.71 16.42 -5.03
N ASN A 30 1.68 15.58 -5.10
CA ASN A 30 0.41 15.79 -4.43
C ASN A 30 0.30 15.00 -3.12
N LEU A 31 1.17 14.02 -2.86
CA LEU A 31 1.16 13.28 -1.60
C LEU A 31 1.83 14.07 -0.48
N THR A 32 1.15 14.16 0.66
CA THR A 32 1.74 14.68 1.89
C THR A 32 2.88 13.79 2.38
N ILE A 33 3.75 14.30 3.25
CA ILE A 33 4.82 13.49 3.84
C ILE A 33 4.24 12.29 4.61
N PHE A 34 3.11 12.48 5.29
CA PHE A 34 2.41 11.44 6.04
C PHE A 34 1.91 10.32 5.13
N SER A 35 1.24 10.67 4.02
CA SER A 35 0.76 9.70 3.04
C SER A 35 1.91 8.95 2.35
N ARG A 36 3.05 9.62 2.11
CA ARG A 36 4.26 8.97 1.55
C ARG A 36 4.86 7.96 2.51
N ILE A 37 4.99 8.31 3.79
CA ILE A 37 5.50 7.39 4.82
C ILE A 37 4.55 6.20 4.98
N THR A 38 3.24 6.45 5.01
CA THR A 38 2.22 5.41 5.08
C THR A 38 2.37 4.40 3.93
N LEU A 39 2.43 4.89 2.68
CA LEU A 39 2.63 4.02 1.51
C LEU A 39 3.99 3.32 1.51
N ALA A 40 5.05 3.99 1.96
CA ALA A 40 6.38 3.40 2.03
C ALA A 40 6.43 2.24 3.04
N LEU A 41 5.78 2.37 4.20
CA LEU A 41 5.68 1.30 5.19
C LEU A 41 4.91 0.09 4.66
N LEU A 42 3.76 0.33 4.01
CA LEU A 42 2.97 -0.73 3.39
C LEU A 42 3.75 -1.43 2.27
N TYR A 43 4.44 -0.67 1.42
CA TYR A 43 5.25 -1.20 0.33
C TYR A 43 6.44 -2.01 0.85
N ALA A 44 7.21 -1.45 1.79
CA ALA A 44 8.40 -2.11 2.35
C ALA A 44 8.04 -3.42 3.05
N GLY A 45 6.95 -3.43 3.84
CA GLY A 45 6.47 -4.65 4.50
C GLY A 45 5.98 -5.69 3.49
N ALA A 46 5.17 -5.29 2.50
CA ALA A 46 4.70 -6.19 1.45
C ALA A 46 5.87 -6.81 0.65
N ILE A 47 6.85 -6.00 0.24
CA ILE A 47 8.00 -6.47 -0.53
C ILE A 47 8.95 -7.34 0.30
N GLY A 48 9.22 -7.00 1.56
CA GLY A 48 10.04 -7.85 2.44
C GLY A 48 9.47 -9.26 2.56
N ASN A 49 8.17 -9.34 2.83
CA ASN A 49 7.43 -10.59 2.91
C ASN A 49 7.34 -11.33 1.56
N LEU A 50 7.36 -10.62 0.43
CA LEU A 50 7.43 -11.22 -0.90
C LEU A 50 8.82 -11.81 -1.20
N ILE A 51 9.89 -11.09 -0.85
CA ILE A 51 11.27 -11.54 -1.06
C ILE A 51 11.53 -12.84 -0.29
N ASP A 52 11.11 -12.91 0.97
CA ASP A 52 11.19 -14.13 1.78
C ASP A 52 10.48 -15.30 1.09
N ARG A 53 9.24 -15.09 0.63
CA ARG A 53 8.48 -16.10 -0.10
C ARG A 53 9.10 -16.47 -1.44
N ALA A 54 9.81 -15.57 -2.11
CA ALA A 54 10.45 -15.85 -3.39
C ALA A 54 11.73 -16.66 -3.22
N ILE A 55 12.58 -16.29 -2.26
CA ILE A 55 13.91 -16.88 -2.04
C ILE A 55 13.84 -18.12 -1.14
N LEU A 56 13.19 -18.01 0.02
CA LEU A 56 13.16 -19.04 1.05
C LEU A 56 11.96 -19.98 0.90
N GLY A 57 10.90 -19.49 0.25
CA GLY A 57 9.65 -20.22 0.07
C GLY A 57 8.68 -20.15 1.24
N TYR A 58 9.05 -19.45 2.32
CA TYR A 58 8.24 -19.16 3.50
C TYR A 58 8.64 -17.78 4.06
N VAL A 59 7.85 -17.25 5.00
CA VAL A 59 8.15 -15.99 5.69
C VAL A 59 9.01 -16.27 6.91
N ARG A 60 10.10 -15.52 7.10
CA ARG A 60 10.94 -15.69 8.28
C ARG A 60 10.33 -14.91 9.45
N ASP A 61 9.84 -15.65 10.43
CA ASP A 61 9.40 -15.10 11.71
C ASP A 61 10.62 -14.81 12.60
N MET A 62 10.64 -13.68 13.30
CA MET A 62 11.84 -13.19 14.03
C MET A 62 11.61 -12.93 15.51
N PHE A 63 10.44 -12.38 15.87
CA PHE A 63 10.15 -11.92 17.22
C PHE A 63 9.03 -12.75 17.85
N ASP A 64 9.34 -13.36 19.00
CA ASP A 64 8.38 -14.11 19.82
C ASP A 64 8.17 -13.38 21.15
N PHE A 65 6.91 -13.03 21.44
CA PHE A 65 6.52 -12.34 22.66
C PHE A 65 5.80 -13.32 23.60
N CYS A 66 6.59 -14.16 24.28
CA CYS A 66 6.11 -15.27 25.11
C CYS A 66 5.20 -14.82 26.28
N LEU A 67 5.36 -13.60 26.78
CA LEU A 67 4.62 -13.11 27.96
C LEU A 67 3.11 -12.94 27.71
N ILE A 68 2.72 -12.66 26.46
CA ILE A 68 1.33 -12.36 26.08
C ILE A 68 0.76 -13.37 25.07
N ASN A 69 1.50 -14.46 24.77
CA ASN A 69 1.17 -15.45 23.74
C ASN A 69 0.78 -14.79 22.40
N PHE A 70 1.50 -13.73 22.02
CA PHE A 70 1.26 -13.05 20.75
C PHE A 70 1.89 -13.86 19.61
N PRO A 71 1.24 -13.96 18.44
CA PRO A 71 1.81 -14.66 17.30
C PRO A 71 3.20 -14.14 16.95
N VAL A 72 4.14 -15.05 16.69
CA VAL A 72 5.49 -14.68 16.24
C VAL A 72 5.37 -13.86 14.96
N PHE A 73 6.10 -12.76 14.88
CA PHE A 73 6.03 -11.84 13.75
C PHE A 73 7.42 -11.39 13.31
N ASN A 74 7.47 -10.68 12.18
CA ASN A 74 8.72 -10.12 11.66
C ASN A 74 8.65 -8.60 11.45
N VAL A 75 9.77 -8.02 11.00
CA VAL A 75 9.87 -6.59 10.71
C VAL A 75 8.88 -6.17 9.61
N ALA A 76 8.64 -7.02 8.61
CA ALA A 76 7.70 -6.73 7.54
C ALA A 76 6.25 -6.62 8.04
N ASP A 77 5.84 -7.49 8.97
CA ASP A 77 4.52 -7.47 9.60
C ASP A 77 4.36 -6.24 10.51
N SER A 78 5.44 -5.82 11.17
CA SER A 78 5.45 -4.59 11.96
C SER A 78 5.26 -3.35 11.07
N SER A 79 5.98 -3.30 9.94
CA SER A 79 5.84 -2.23 8.94
C SER A 79 4.42 -2.18 8.37
N LEU A 80 3.83 -3.33 8.03
CA LEU A 80 2.44 -3.42 7.59
C LEU A 80 1.46 -2.95 8.67
N SER A 81 1.64 -3.39 9.91
CA SER A 81 0.76 -3.03 11.03
C SER A 81 0.77 -1.52 11.28
N VAL A 82 1.95 -0.92 11.37
CA VAL A 82 2.08 0.55 11.55
C VAL A 82 1.53 1.30 10.34
N GLY A 83 1.84 0.85 9.12
CA GLY A 83 1.31 1.43 7.89
C GLY A 83 -0.22 1.39 7.82
N CYS A 84 -0.83 0.27 8.23
CA CYS A 84 -2.29 0.12 8.30
C CYS A 84 -2.90 1.07 9.33
N VAL A 85 -2.31 1.20 10.53
CA VAL A 85 -2.76 2.16 11.54
C VAL A 85 -2.68 3.59 10.99
N MET A 86 -1.58 3.96 10.35
CA MET A 86 -1.44 5.28 9.71
C MET A 86 -2.47 5.51 8.60
N LEU A 87 -2.78 4.48 7.81
CA LEU A 87 -3.79 4.54 6.75
C LEU A 87 -5.20 4.71 7.32
N VAL A 88 -5.51 4.05 8.44
CA VAL A 88 -6.78 4.27 9.18
C VAL A 88 -6.84 5.70 9.72
N ILE A 89 -5.75 6.22 10.28
CA ILE A 89 -5.68 7.61 10.77
C ILE A 89 -5.89 8.60 9.61
N ASP A 90 -5.26 8.35 8.46
CA ASP A 90 -5.43 9.15 7.25
C ASP A 90 -6.90 9.18 6.78
N ALA A 91 -7.55 8.02 6.78
CA ALA A 91 -8.95 7.90 6.37
C ALA A 91 -9.93 8.58 7.34
N LEU A 92 -9.69 8.49 8.65
CA LEU A 92 -10.64 8.99 9.66
C LEU A 92 -10.43 10.47 10.01
N PHE A 93 -9.19 10.96 10.01
CA PHE A 93 -8.87 12.28 10.58
C PHE A 93 -8.32 13.29 9.57
N LEU A 94 -7.84 12.85 8.40
CA LEU A 94 -7.16 13.73 7.44
C LEU A 94 -8.02 14.02 6.20
N LYS A 95 -9.31 14.34 6.37
CA LYS A 95 -10.31 14.48 5.27
C LYS A 95 -9.78 15.20 4.02
N ASP A 96 -9.40 16.48 4.13
CA ASP A 96 -8.92 17.30 2.98
C ASP A 96 -7.50 16.95 2.49
N ARG A 97 -6.77 16.12 3.24
CA ARG A 97 -5.39 15.74 2.93
C ARG A 97 -5.23 14.26 2.63
N SER A 98 -6.33 13.49 2.69
CA SER A 98 -6.30 12.04 2.74
C SER A 98 -5.73 11.46 1.46
N LEU A 99 -5.00 10.37 1.63
CA LEU A 99 -4.52 9.51 0.58
C LEU A 99 -5.68 9.00 -0.28
N PHE A 100 -6.80 8.60 0.35
CA PHE A 100 -7.97 8.08 -0.36
C PHE A 100 -8.60 9.10 -1.31
N GLU A 101 -8.74 10.34 -0.87
CA GLU A 101 -9.24 11.45 -1.69
C GLU A 101 -8.30 11.70 -2.88
N ARG A 102 -7.00 11.81 -2.63
CA ARG A 102 -5.99 12.06 -3.67
C ARG A 102 -5.88 10.93 -4.69
N VAL A 103 -6.18 9.70 -4.28
CA VAL A 103 -6.23 8.53 -5.17
C VAL A 103 -7.56 8.46 -5.93
N SER A 104 -8.69 8.79 -5.29
CA SER A 104 -10.03 8.66 -5.89
C SER A 104 -10.40 9.81 -6.84
N PHE A 105 -10.05 11.06 -6.51
CA PHE A 105 -10.50 12.22 -7.29
C PHE A 105 -9.73 12.42 -8.60
N LYS A 106 -8.56 11.81 -8.79
CA LYS A 106 -7.82 11.87 -10.06
C LYS A 106 -8.31 10.88 -11.13
N LYS A 107 -9.58 10.45 -11.04
CA LYS A 107 -10.28 9.70 -12.10
C LYS A 107 -11.10 10.61 -13.04
N LYS A 108 -11.17 11.93 -12.83
CA LYS A 108 -11.98 12.83 -13.67
C LYS A 108 -11.26 14.11 -14.10
N GLU A 109 -10.33 13.97 -15.02
CA GLU A 109 -10.00 15.01 -16.00
C GLU A 109 -9.88 14.33 -17.36
N THR A 110 -11.03 13.95 -17.93
CA THR A 110 -11.14 13.89 -19.39
C THR A 110 -10.99 15.33 -19.86
N PRO A 111 -10.07 15.67 -20.77
CA PRO A 111 -10.01 17.02 -21.31
C PRO A 111 -11.33 17.27 -22.01
N ASP A 112 -12.08 18.26 -21.50
CA ASP A 112 -13.24 18.79 -22.20
C ASP A 112 -12.74 19.26 -23.57
N LYS A 113 -13.24 18.64 -24.63
CA LYS A 113 -12.95 19.09 -26.00
C LYS A 113 -13.47 20.52 -26.10
N PRO A 114 -12.65 21.52 -26.43
CA PRO A 114 -13.18 22.86 -26.65
C PRO A 114 -14.13 22.83 -27.85
N ALA A 115 -15.35 23.32 -27.56
CA ALA A 115 -16.36 23.92 -28.42
C ALA A 115 -16.36 23.55 -29.91
N ASP A 116 -17.47 22.95 -30.31
CA ASP A 116 -18.12 23.26 -31.59
C ASP A 116 -18.12 24.78 -31.84
N GLN A 117 -17.26 25.23 -32.76
CA GLN A 117 -17.35 26.52 -33.42
C GLN A 117 -17.05 26.32 -34.90
N SER A 118 -18.08 25.95 -35.67
CA SER A 118 -18.10 26.18 -37.12
C SER A 118 -19.53 26.08 -37.68
N ASN A 119 -20.38 27.02 -37.31
CA ASN A 119 -21.46 27.49 -38.19
C ASN A 119 -21.11 28.93 -38.62
N ALA A 120 -20.57 29.07 -39.83
CA ALA A 120 -20.62 30.29 -40.65
C ALA A 120 -20.24 29.92 -42.09
#